data_AF-A0A960V2D7-F1
#
_entry.id   AF-A0A960V2D7-F1
#
_cell.length_a   1.000
_cell.length_b   1.000
_cell.length_c   1.000
_cell.angle_alpha   90.00
_cell.angle_beta   90.00
_cell.angle_gamma   90.00
#
_symmetry.space_group_name_H-M   'P 1'
#
loop_
_entity.id
_entity.type
_entity.pdbx_description
1 polymer ?
#
loop_
_entity_poly.entity_id
_entity_poly.type
_entity_poly.pdbx_seq_one_letter_code
_entity_poly.pdbx_strand_id
1 'polypeptide(L)' 'MERIAIRGNYKRNSRGRAYLVYYDKNRQRQIFRISSKLDARNGETINVVGIVNRNWIAVISYHPCVFSRKHGRQATTAA' A
#
# COMPACT_ATOMS: atom_id res chain seq x y z
N MET A 1 -16.52 -0.16 15.12
CA MET A 1 -15.83 0.03 13.82
C MET A 1 -14.78 1.10 14.04
N GLU A 2 -13.55 0.89 13.58
CA GLU A 2 -12.43 1.78 13.89
C GLU A 2 -11.90 2.45 12.62
N ARG A 3 -11.68 3.76 12.66
CA ARG A 3 -11.01 4.50 11.59
C ARG A 3 -9.52 4.43 11.80
N ILE A 4 -8.78 3.99 10.79
CA ILE A 4 -7.33 3.82 10.86
C ILE A 4 -6.64 4.38 9.62
N ALA A 5 -5.37 4.72 9.78
CA ALA A 5 -4.46 5.06 8.70
C ALA A 5 -3.34 4.01 8.65
N ILE A 6 -3.21 3.32 7.52
CA ILE A 6 -2.21 2.26 7.33
C ILE A 6 -1.42 2.52 6.06
N ARG A 7 -0.09 2.39 6.15
CA ARG A 7 0.79 2.28 5.00
C ARG A 7 1.00 0.81 4.65
N GLY A 8 0.80 0.44 3.39
CA GLY A 8 1.03 -0.92 2.93
C GLY A 8 1.20 -1.00 1.42
N ASN A 9 1.53 -2.21 0.94
CA ASN A 9 1.58 -2.51 -0.48
C ASN A 9 0.20 -2.89 -0.99
N TYR A 10 -0.27 -2.18 -2.01
CA TYR A 10 -1.45 -2.54 -2.74
C TYR A 10 -1.19 -3.77 -3.60
N LYS A 11 -2.04 -4.79 -3.47
CA LYS A 11 -1.96 -6.01 -4.27
C LYS A 11 -3.30 -6.32 -4.90
N ARG A 12 -3.26 -6.80 -6.14
CA ARG A 12 -4.42 -7.37 -6.83
C ARG A 12 -4.13 -8.80 -7.23
N ASN A 13 -5.12 -9.68 -7.07
CA ASN A 13 -5.04 -11.04 -7.61
C ASN A 13 -5.64 -11.10 -9.02
N SER A 14 -5.49 -12.27 -9.68
CA SER A 14 -6.02 -12.53 -11.03
C SER A 14 -7.55 -12.42 -11.13
N ARG A 15 -8.27 -12.52 -10.00
CA ARG A 15 -9.73 -12.34 -9.91
C ARG A 15 -10.13 -10.88 -9.66
N GLY A 16 -9.20 -9.93 -9.73
CA GLY A 16 -9.45 -8.49 -9.55
C GLY A 16 -9.72 -8.06 -8.09
N ARG A 17 -9.54 -8.94 -7.10
CA ARG A 17 -9.70 -8.61 -5.68
C ARG A 17 -8.48 -7.84 -5.20
N ALA A 18 -8.73 -6.73 -4.49
CA ALA A 18 -7.71 -5.83 -3.97
C ALA A 18 -7.41 -6.13 -2.49
N TYR A 19 -6.13 -6.01 -2.13
CA TYR A 19 -5.60 -6.28 -0.80
C TYR A 19 -4.57 -5.22 -0.43
N LEU A 20 -4.51 -4.87 0.85
CA LEU A 20 -3.44 -4.09 1.44
C LEU A 20 -2.59 -5.02 2.29
N VAL A 21 -1.32 -5.18 1.91
CA VAL A 21 -0.34 -5.94 2.68
C VAL A 21 0.53 -4.97 3.47
N TYR A 22 0.52 -5.06 4.79
CA TYR A 22 1.33 -4.20 5.65
C TYR A 22 2.03 -5.03 6.74
N TYR A 23 3.00 -4.41 7.41
CA TYR A 23 3.66 -4.99 8.57
C TYR A 23 3.23 -4.23 9.81
N ASP A 24 2.79 -4.95 10.83
CA ASP A 24 2.44 -4.34 12.11
C ASP A 24 3.69 -3.93 12.92
N LYS A 25 3.46 -3.39 14.13
CA LYS A 25 4.55 -2.95 15.04
C LYS A 25 5.49 -4.10 15.43
N ASN A 26 5.03 -5.34 15.39
CA ASN A 26 5.81 -6.54 15.67
C ASN A 26 6.49 -7.12 14.43
N ARG A 27 6.47 -6.37 13.31
CA ARG A 27 6.97 -6.81 11.99
C ARG A 27 6.26 -8.07 11.47
N GLN A 28 5.06 -8.36 11.93
CA GLN A 28 4.26 -9.46 11.39
C GLN A 28 3.48 -8.99 10.17
N ARG A 29 3.40 -9.84 9.15
CA ARG A 29 2.71 -9.53 7.91
C ARG A 29 1.20 -9.65 8.12
N GLN A 30 0.50 -8.54 7.92
CA GLN A 30 -0.95 -8.44 8.00
C GLN A 30 -1.55 -8.14 6.62
N ILE A 31 -2.77 -8.61 6.39
CA ILE A 31 -3.45 -8.46 5.09
C ILE A 31 -4.89 -8.02 5.33
N PHE A 32 -5.24 -6.83 4.82
CA PHE A 32 -6.62 -6.39 4.71
C PHE A 32 -7.13 -6.56 3.29
N ARG A 33 -8.34 -7.09 3.13
CA ARG A 33 -9.05 -7.02 1.86
C ARG A 33 -9.67 -5.63 1.72
N ILE A 34 -9.52 -5.04 0.54
CA ILE A 34 -10.00 -3.69 0.25
C ILE A 34 -11.39 -3.80 -0.38
N SER A 35 -12.36 -3.04 0.13
CA SER A 35 -13.74 -3.04 -0.38
C SER A 35 -13.86 -2.51 -1.80
N SER A 36 -12.97 -1.59 -2.18
CA SER A 36 -13.07 -0.79 -3.41
C SER A 36 -11.84 -0.98 -4.29
N LYS A 37 -12.02 -0.86 -5.61
CA LYS A 37 -10.89 -0.77 -6.54
C LYS A 37 -10.24 0.60 -6.34
N LEU A 38 -8.93 0.59 -6.11
CA LEU A 38 -8.11 1.80 -6.10
C LEU A 38 -7.38 1.89 -7.45
N ASP A 39 -7.19 3.11 -7.95
CA ASP A 39 -6.31 3.39 -9.08
C ASP A 39 -4.86 3.45 -8.61
N ALA A 40 -4.40 2.33 -8.05
CA ALA A 40 -3.04 2.09 -7.60
C ALA A 40 -2.46 0.90 -8.36
N ARG A 41 -1.16 0.94 -8.64
CA ARG A 41 -0.46 -0.13 -9.37
C ARG A 41 -0.25 -1.33 -8.45
N ASN A 42 -0.29 -2.54 -9.02
CA ASN A 42 -0.01 -3.75 -8.25
C ASN A 42 1.43 -3.75 -7.73
N GLY A 43 1.61 -3.82 -6.42
CA GLY A 43 2.91 -3.69 -5.74
C GLY A 43 3.27 -2.25 -5.35
N GLU A 44 2.42 -1.27 -5.61
CA GLU A 44 2.64 0.11 -5.19
C GLU A 44 2.45 0.24 -3.68
N THR A 45 3.34 0.98 -3.02
CA THR A 45 3.14 1.35 -1.61
C THR A 45 2.18 2.53 -1.54
N ILE A 46 1.13 2.40 -0.76
CA ILE A 46 0.09 3.41 -0.59
C ILE A 46 -0.18 3.65 0.91
N ASN A 47 -0.57 4.87 1.26
CA ASN A 47 -1.20 5.17 2.54
C ASN A 47 -2.71 5.10 2.33
N VAL A 48 -3.39 4.31 3.14
CA VAL A 48 -4.85 4.14 3.11
C VAL A 48 -5.44 4.66 4.41
N VAL A 49 -6.46 5.48 4.31
CA VAL A 49 -7.32 5.87 5.43
C VAL A 49 -8.68 5.22 5.22
N GLY A 50 -9.15 4.47 6.21
CA GLY A 50 -10.38 3.71 6.07
C GLY A 50 -10.95 3.21 7.39
N ILE A 51 -12.11 2.57 7.29
CA ILE A 51 -12.80 1.92 8.41
C ILE A 51 -12.52 0.43 8.33
N VAL A 52 -11.97 -0.15 9.39
CA VAL A 52 -11.70 -1.59 9.45
C VAL A 52 -12.82 -2.37 10.12
N ASN A 53 -13.13 -3.51 9.53
CA ASN A 53 -14.02 -4.53 10.07
C ASN A 53 -13.42 -5.92 9.82
N ARG A 54 -12.95 -6.58 10.88
CA ARG A 54 -12.24 -7.87 10.82
C ARG A 54 -11.07 -7.80 9.84
N ASN A 55 -11.17 -8.45 8.69
CA ASN A 55 -10.12 -8.52 7.67
C ASN A 55 -10.41 -7.63 6.46
N TRP A 56 -11.33 -6.68 6.60
CA TRP A 56 -11.72 -5.76 5.54
C TRP A 56 -11.46 -4.32 5.93
N ILE A 57 -11.05 -3.53 4.94
CA ILE A 57 -10.96 -2.07 5.04
C ILE A 57 -11.88 -1.43 4.00
N ALA A 58 -12.82 -0.62 4.49
CA ALA A 58 -13.59 0.31 3.68
C ALA A 58 -12.76 1.58 3.50
N VAL A 59 -12.26 1.81 2.29
CA VAL A 59 -11.37 2.94 2.00
C VAL A 59 -12.16 4.23 1.90
N ILE A 60 -11.77 5.23 2.68
CA ILE A 60 -12.28 6.60 2.61
C ILE A 60 -11.38 7.41 1.66
N SER A 61 -10.07 7.32 1.83
CA SER A 61 -9.09 7.95 0.96
C SER A 61 -7.80 7.14 0.89
N TYR A 62 -7.02 7.35 -0.17
CA TYR A 62 -5.69 6.78 -0.30
C TYR A 62 -4.74 7.75 -1.01
N HIS A 63 -3.45 7.63 -0.71
CA HIS A 63 -2.39 8.39 -1.36
C HIS A 63 -1.23 7.46 -1.73
N PRO A 64 -0.75 7.47 -2.98
CA PRO A 64 0.45 6.74 -3.35
C PRO A 64 1.67 7.29 -2.61
N CYS A 65 2.51 6.39 -2.10
CA CYS A 65 3.80 6.78 -1.52
C CYS A 65 4.79 6.94 -2.67
N VAL A 66 4.96 8.18 -3.14
CA VAL A 66 6.00 8.50 -4.12
C VAL A 66 7.34 8.51 -3.41
N PHE A 67 8.08 7.41 -3.52
CA PHE A 67 9.50 7.43 -3.18
C PHE A 67 10.22 8.15 -4.32
N SER A 68 10.59 9.42 -4.11
CA SER A 68 11.56 10.08 -4.98
C SER A 68 12.78 9.17 -5.06
N ARG A 69 13.06 8.62 -6.24
CA ARG A 69 14.32 7.92 -6.53
C ARG A 69 15.46 8.92 -6.42
N LYS A 70 15.84 9.33 -5.21
CA LYS A 70 17.17 9.87 -4.94
C LYS A 70 18.02 8.66 -4.57
N HIS A 71 19.21 8.59 -5.15
CA HIS A 71 20.22 7.51 -5.12
C HIS A 71 20.12 6.50 -6.28
N GLY A 72 21.05 6.64 -7.25
CA GLY A 72 21.35 5.56 -8.17
C GLY A 72 21.94 5.86 -9.56
N ARG A 73 22.67 6.97 -9.79
CA ARG A 73 23.73 7.06 -10.82
C ARG A 73 24.45 8.42 -10.72
N GLN A 74 25.50 8.49 -9.89
CA GLN A 74 26.61 9.35 -10.27
C GLN A 74 27.20 8.70 -11.52
N ALA A 75 27.09 9.37 -12.67
CA ALA A 75 27.89 9.02 -13.82
C ALA A 75 29.34 9.34 -13.44
N THR A 76 30.13 8.32 -13.12
CA THR A 76 31.59 8.43 -13.16
C THR A 76 31.99 8.59 -14.63
N THR A 77 32.07 9.83 -15.09
CA THR A 77 32.81 10.15 -16.31
C THR A 77 34.28 10.16 -15.92
N ALA A 78 34.96 9.02 -16.12
CA ALA A 78 36.41 9.00 -16.18
C ALA A 78 36.80 9.31 -17.63
N ALA A 79 37.52 10.40 -17.82
CA ALA A 79 38.27 10.75 -19.03
C ALA A 79 39.68 11.11 -18.59
#